data_AF-A0A7I9ZEB7-F1
#
_entry.id   AF-A0A7I9ZEB7-F1
#
_cell.length_a   1.000
_cell.length_b   1.000
_cell.length_c   1.000
_cell.angle_alpha   90.00
_cell.angle_beta   90.00
_cell.angle_gamma   90.00
#
_symmetry.space_group_name_H-M   'P 1'
#
loop_
_entity.id
_entity.type
_entity.pdbx_description
1 polymer ?
#
loop_
_entity_poly.entity_id
_entity_poly.type
_entity_poly.pdbx_seq_one_letter_code
_entity_poly.pdbx_strand_id
1 'polypeptide(L)'
;MSGIFPGFASDQLALLMTTQSKHIRTITASEVALNDHYPVADVMMNGMGFGHPLGFQPMLATPGFIEMAWKAPIYLIASGLESRWKRCAGRWTDS
;
A
#
# COMPACT_ATOMS: atom_id res chain seq x y z
N MET A 1 4.49 10.76 9.63
CA MET A 1 3.46 11.46 8.82
C MET A 1 2.39 10.45 8.45
N SER A 2 1.11 10.84 8.44
CA SER A 2 -0.02 10.02 8.00
C SER A 2 -0.68 10.73 6.81
N GLY A 3 -1.15 9.97 5.82
CA GLY A 3 -1.83 10.46 4.62
C GLY A 3 -2.96 9.51 4.20
N ILE A 4 -3.41 9.60 2.95
CA ILE A 4 -4.37 8.63 2.39
C ILE A 4 -3.76 7.22 2.44
N PHE A 5 -2.51 7.11 1.99
CA PHE A 5 -1.66 5.93 2.13
C PHE A 5 -0.22 6.33 2.52
N PRO A 6 0.34 5.72 3.58
CA PRO A 6 -0.36 4.98 4.64
C PRO A 6 -1.16 5.92 5.56
N GLY A 7 -2.22 5.43 6.21
CA GLY A 7 -2.83 6.11 7.35
C GLY A 7 -4.35 6.30 7.33
N PHE A 8 -5.04 6.13 6.19
CA PHE A 8 -6.49 6.16 6.17
C PHE A 8 -7.13 5.05 5.31
N ALA A 9 -7.00 5.13 3.98
CA ALA A 9 -7.80 4.31 3.07
C ALA A 9 -7.44 2.81 3.17
N SER A 10 -6.14 2.52 3.28
CA SER A 10 -5.59 1.17 3.32
C SER A 10 -5.55 0.52 4.71
N ASP A 11 -5.86 1.27 5.78
CA ASP A 11 -5.74 0.79 7.17
C ASP A 11 -6.93 1.17 8.05
N GLN A 12 -7.07 2.43 8.46
CA GLN A 12 -8.10 2.84 9.41
C GLN A 12 -9.51 2.63 8.85
N LEU A 13 -9.75 3.03 7.61
CA LEU A 13 -11.05 2.83 6.95
C LEU A 13 -11.32 1.33 6.76
N ALA A 14 -10.32 0.58 6.28
CA ALA A 14 -10.44 -0.86 6.09
C ALA A 14 -10.77 -1.57 7.42
N LEU A 15 -10.09 -1.22 8.51
CA LEU A 15 -10.35 -1.74 9.85
C LEU A 15 -11.73 -1.32 10.36
N LEU A 16 -12.13 -0.06 10.20
CA LEU A 16 -13.45 0.41 10.63
C LEU A 16 -14.58 -0.38 9.95
N MET A 17 -14.47 -0.65 8.66
CA MET A 17 -15.47 -1.42 7.93
C MET A 17 -15.64 -2.85 8.46
N THR A 18 -14.63 -3.39 9.16
CA THR A 18 -14.71 -4.74 9.74
C THR A 18 -15.70 -4.83 10.91
N THR A 19 -16.00 -3.72 11.60
CA THR A 19 -16.96 -3.71 12.73
C THR A 19 -18.38 -4.07 12.31
N GLN A 20 -18.69 -3.92 11.02
CA GLN A 20 -19.98 -4.27 10.42
C GLN A 20 -20.11 -5.78 10.13
N SER A 21 -19.10 -6.58 10.45
CA SER A 21 -19.06 -8.02 10.20
C SER A 21 -18.97 -8.80 11.50
N LYS A 22 -19.79 -9.86 11.64
CA LYS A 22 -19.66 -10.81 12.76
C LYS A 22 -18.47 -11.76 12.61
N HIS A 23 -18.09 -12.08 11.36
CA HIS A 23 -16.98 -12.97 11.04
C HIS A 23 -16.22 -12.46 9.82
N ILE A 24 -14.89 -12.40 9.91
CA ILE A 24 -14.01 -11.90 8.87
C ILE A 24 -13.07 -13.03 8.43
N ARG A 25 -13.14 -13.42 7.15
CA ARG A 25 -12.22 -14.41 6.56
C ARG A 25 -11.10 -13.76 5.75
N THR A 26 -11.40 -12.63 5.10
CA THR A 26 -10.47 -11.94 4.20
C THR A 26 -10.81 -10.46 4.17
N ILE A 27 -9.78 -9.64 4.15
CA ILE A 27 -9.86 -8.20 3.91
C ILE A 27 -9.09 -7.95 2.63
N THR A 28 -9.72 -7.26 1.67
CA THR A 28 -9.09 -6.85 0.43
C THR A 28 -9.25 -5.35 0.30
N ALA A 29 -8.12 -4.65 0.17
CA ALA A 29 -8.08 -3.22 -0.10
C ALA A 29 -7.24 -3.02 -1.36
N SER A 30 -7.67 -2.08 -2.20
CA SER A 30 -6.95 -1.67 -3.40
C SER A 30 -7.04 -0.15 -3.49
N GLU A 31 -5.96 0.47 -3.94
CA GLU A 31 -5.88 1.90 -4.12
C GLU A 31 -5.45 2.18 -5.55
N VAL A 32 -6.18 3.10 -6.18
CA VAL A 32 -5.86 3.62 -7.51
C VAL A 32 -5.77 5.13 -7.35
N ALA A 33 -4.58 5.68 -7.58
CA ALA A 33 -4.30 7.09 -7.39
C ALA A 33 -4.13 7.80 -8.73
N LEU A 34 -4.74 8.97 -8.86
CA LEU A 34 -4.42 9.93 -9.91
C LEU A 34 -3.27 10.82 -9.42
N ASN A 35 -2.18 10.82 -10.18
CA ASN A 35 -0.91 11.43 -9.77
C ASN A 35 -0.52 12.65 -10.63
N ASP A 36 -1.47 13.21 -11.39
CA ASP A 36 -1.24 14.29 -12.34
C ASP A 36 -0.83 15.63 -11.67
N HIS A 37 -1.24 15.85 -10.41
CA HIS A 37 -0.93 17.05 -9.63
C HIS A 37 -0.20 16.73 -8.32
N TYR A 38 0.58 15.64 -8.28
CA TYR A 38 1.29 15.28 -7.06
C TYR A 38 2.46 16.23 -6.78
N PRO A 39 2.55 16.87 -5.60
CA PRO A 39 3.55 17.91 -5.31
C PRO A 39 4.98 17.38 -5.17
N VAL A 40 5.18 16.06 -5.28
CA VAL A 40 6.47 15.39 -5.07
C VAL A 40 6.90 14.69 -6.36
N ALA A 41 7.31 15.50 -7.34
CA ALA A 41 7.74 15.02 -8.66
C ALA A 41 8.80 13.91 -8.57
N ASP A 42 9.72 13.99 -7.60
CA ASP A 42 10.76 12.99 -7.38
C ASP A 42 10.21 11.58 -7.07
N VAL A 43 9.18 11.48 -6.22
CA VAL A 43 8.54 10.20 -5.91
C VAL A 43 7.77 9.67 -7.14
N MET A 44 7.15 10.55 -7.91
CA MET A 44 6.41 10.16 -9.11
C MET A 44 7.35 9.64 -10.20
N MET A 45 8.44 10.36 -10.47
CA MET A 45 9.39 10.04 -11.52
C MET A 45 10.32 8.91 -11.10
N ASN A 46 11.10 9.08 -10.03
CA ASN A 46 12.11 8.10 -9.63
C ASN A 46 11.50 6.95 -8.80
N GLY A 47 10.49 7.25 -7.99
CA GLY A 47 9.82 6.24 -7.16
C GLY A 47 8.92 5.32 -7.96
N MET A 48 8.08 5.88 -8.84
CA MET A 48 7.09 5.12 -9.61
C MET A 48 7.44 4.93 -11.10
N GLY A 49 8.43 5.65 -11.62
CA GLY A 49 8.92 5.49 -13.00
C GLY A 49 8.20 6.38 -14.03
N PHE A 50 7.37 7.34 -13.59
CA PHE A 50 6.61 8.15 -14.54
C PHE A 50 7.51 9.02 -15.41
N GLY A 51 7.19 9.06 -16.71
CA GLY A 51 7.94 9.83 -17.70
C GLY A 51 9.30 9.22 -18.10
N HIS A 52 9.72 8.11 -17.51
CA HIS A 52 10.94 7.41 -17.89
C HIS A 52 10.70 6.34 -18.98
N PRO A 53 11.75 5.93 -19.71
CA PRO A 53 11.67 4.80 -20.65
C PRO A 53 11.30 3.48 -19.96
N LEU A 54 10.74 2.52 -20.71
CA LEU A 54 10.35 1.19 -20.19
C LEU A 54 11.48 0.39 -19.53
N GLY A 55 12.74 0.70 -19.89
CA GLY A 55 13.92 0.08 -19.28
C GLY A 55 14.41 0.76 -18.01
N PHE A 56 13.67 1.72 -17.47
CA PHE A 56 13.99 2.36 -16.19
C PHE A 56 13.50 1.49 -15.03
N GLN A 57 14.31 1.34 -13.99
CA GLN A 57 13.96 0.59 -12.79
C GLN A 57 13.51 1.56 -11.70
N PRO A 58 12.19 1.72 -11.48
CA PRO A 58 11.69 2.57 -10.41
C PRO A 58 11.99 1.97 -9.04
N MET A 59 11.97 2.80 -7.99
CA MET A 59 12.14 2.28 -6.61
C MET A 59 11.13 1.18 -6.27
N LEU A 60 9.90 1.26 -6.79
CA LEU A 60 8.87 0.22 -6.61
C LEU A 60 9.28 -1.18 -7.13
N ALA A 61 10.15 -1.24 -8.14
CA ALA A 61 10.68 -2.50 -8.66
C ALA A 61 11.76 -3.12 -7.75
N THR A 62 12.26 -2.36 -6.75
CA THR A 62 13.24 -2.87 -5.79
C THR A 62 12.61 -3.99 -4.96
N PRO A 63 13.25 -5.19 -4.88
CA PRO A 63 12.73 -6.28 -4.08
C PRO A 63 12.46 -5.87 -2.63
N GLY A 64 11.26 -6.20 -2.14
CA GLY A 64 10.81 -5.88 -0.77
C GLY A 64 10.30 -4.44 -0.57
N PHE A 65 10.40 -3.55 -1.56
CA PHE A 65 9.88 -2.17 -1.41
C PHE A 65 8.36 -2.15 -1.26
N ILE A 66 7.64 -2.92 -2.09
CA ILE A 66 6.19 -3.08 -1.97
C ILE A 66 5.81 -3.62 -0.57
N GLU A 67 6.55 -4.61 -0.07
CA GLU A 67 6.30 -5.14 1.27
C GLU A 67 6.51 -4.09 2.34
N MET A 68 7.61 -3.32 2.25
CA MET A 68 7.91 -2.24 3.18
C MET A 68 6.78 -1.20 3.21
N ALA A 69 6.29 -0.77 2.05
CA ALA A 69 5.23 0.23 1.94
C ALA A 69 3.91 -0.23 2.59
N TRP A 70 3.55 -1.51 2.41
CA TRP A 70 2.28 -2.07 2.89
C TRP A 70 2.34 -2.69 4.30
N LYS A 71 3.54 -2.87 4.86
CA LYS A 71 3.72 -3.56 6.15
C LYS A 71 3.01 -2.85 7.29
N ALA A 72 3.10 -1.51 7.36
CA ALA A 72 2.50 -0.73 8.43
C ALA A 72 0.96 -0.81 8.43
N PRO A 73 0.26 -0.56 7.30
CA PRO A 73 -1.19 -0.76 7.21
C PRO A 73 -1.65 -2.16 7.62
N ILE A 74 -0.98 -3.20 7.10
CA ILE A 74 -1.32 -4.60 7.40
C ILE A 74 -1.14 -4.90 8.88
N TYR A 75 -0.05 -4.42 9.49
CA TYR A 75 0.20 -4.61 10.91
C TYR A 75 -0.85 -3.91 11.77
N LEU A 76 -1.24 -2.69 11.42
CA LEU A 76 -2.29 -1.94 12.13
C LEU A 76 -3.61 -2.71 12.12
N ILE A 77 -4.06 -3.18 10.95
CA ILE A 77 -5.29 -3.99 10.85
C ILE A 77 -5.14 -5.28 11.67
N ALA A 78 -4.02 -5.98 11.54
CA ALA A 78 -3.79 -7.23 12.24
C ALA A 78 -3.84 -7.06 13.77
N SER A 79 -3.23 -5.99 14.29
CA SER A 79 -3.28 -5.61 15.70
C SER A 79 -4.69 -5.24 16.16
N GLY A 80 -5.44 -4.47 15.36
CA GLY A 80 -6.81 -4.09 15.68
C GLY A 80 -7.79 -5.26 15.72
N LEU A 81 -7.48 -6.36 15.01
CA LEU A 81 -8.26 -7.59 15.01
C LEU A 81 -7.68 -8.67 15.95
N GLU A 82 -6.68 -8.33 16.76
CA GLU A 82 -5.96 -9.26 17.65
C GLU A 82 -5.47 -10.53 16.92
N SER A 83 -5.19 -10.39 15.62
CA SER A 83 -4.84 -11.52 14.76
C SER A 83 -3.33 -11.77 14.77
N ARG A 84 -2.94 -13.05 14.76
CA ARG A 84 -1.54 -13.42 14.60
C ARG A 84 -1.11 -13.22 13.15
N TRP A 85 -0.42 -12.12 12.88
CA TRP A 85 0.23 -11.89 11.60
C TRP A 85 1.36 -12.91 11.35
N LYS A 86 1.47 -13.39 10.11
CA LYS A 86 2.47 -14.41 9.72
C LYS A 86 3.42 -13.96 8.61
N ARG A 87 2.92 -13.21 7.62
CA ARG A 87 3.69 -12.85 6.42
C ARG A 87 3.06 -11.65 5.72
N CYS A 88 3.91 -10.80 5.14
CA CYS A 88 3.55 -9.86 4.09
C CYS A 88 4.41 -10.23 2.88
N ALA A 89 3.80 -10.31 1.70
CA ALA A 89 4.49 -10.57 0.45
C ALA A 89 4.05 -9.53 -0.56
N GLY A 90 5.02 -8.93 -1.24
CA GLY A 90 4.80 -7.85 -2.19
C GLY A 90 5.27 -8.29 -3.56
N ARG A 91 4.50 -7.95 -4.58
CA ARG A 91 4.87 -8.18 -5.97
C ARG A 91 4.71 -6.88 -6.72
N TRP A 92 5.79 -6.48 -7.39
CA TRP A 92 5.70 -5.51 -8.47
C TRP A 92 5.58 -6.30 -9.79
N THR A 93 4.70 -5.83 -10.67
CA THR A 93 4.50 -6.42 -12.00
C THR A 93 4.70 -5.31 -13.01
N ASP A 94 5.50 -5.59 -14.04
CA ASP A 94 5.57 -4.72 -15.22
C ASP A 94 4.14 -4.53 -15.77
N SER A 95 3.76 -3.27 -16.04
CA SER A 95 2.49 -2.89 -16.67
C SER A 95 2.71 -2.64 -18.16
#